data_AF-A0A0P1AX01-F1
#
_entry.id   AF-A0A0P1AX01-F1
#
_cell.length_a   1.000
_cell.length_b   1.000
_cell.length_c   1.000
_cell.angle_alpha   90.00
_cell.angle_beta   90.00
_cell.angle_gamma   90.00
#
_symmetry.space_group_name_H-M   'P 1'
#
loop_
_entity.id
_entity.type
_entity.pdbx_description
1 polymer ?
#
loop_
_entity_poly.entity_id
_entity_poly.type
_entity_poly.pdbx_seq_one_letter_code
_entity_poly.pdbx_strand_id
1 'polypeptide(L)'
;MGFHVRFGVAEEDLFDGIILFESKLSITEAALGQVERYTQNSGLTASPVGKIIETPEGAAFLLSPVGKPLPRPTTRPEVLSLFKLSRQLHKNGLVHGDPRVPNVILDGEKLLWIDLVKVMEASPTLKQIDAGILTRSILSVSLTTMLDPVLMKSID
;
A
#
# COMPACT_ATOMS: atom_id res chain seq x y z
N MET A 1 -19.62 -0.38 -19.12
CA MET A 1 -18.88 -1.50 -19.73
C MET A 1 -17.43 -1.07 -19.82
N GLY A 2 -16.53 -1.73 -19.08
CA GLY A 2 -15.09 -1.44 -19.10
C GLY A 2 -14.47 -1.33 -17.71
N PHE A 3 -13.89 -2.43 -17.24
CA PHE A 3 -12.73 -2.41 -16.34
C PHE A 3 -11.78 -3.53 -16.80
N HIS A 4 -10.59 -3.16 -17.24
CA HIS A 4 -9.47 -4.08 -17.39
C HIS A 4 -8.33 -3.54 -16.54
N VAL A 5 -8.04 -4.23 -15.44
CA VAL A 5 -6.78 -4.09 -14.70
C VAL A 5 -6.32 -5.50 -14.34
N ARG A 6 -5.08 -5.84 -14.68
CA ARG A 6 -4.43 -7.11 -14.32
C ARG A 6 -3.18 -6.84 -13.48
N PHE A 7 -3.16 -7.46 -12.31
CA PHE A 7 -1.98 -7.90 -11.55
C PHE A 7 -2.30 -9.33 -11.10
N GLY A 8 -1.58 -10.32 -11.62
CA GLY A 8 -1.90 -11.77 -11.53
C GLY A 8 -3.26 -12.14 -12.12
N VAL A 9 -3.32 -13.06 -13.09
CA VAL A 9 -4.62 -13.49 -13.64
C VAL A 9 -5.30 -14.40 -12.62
N ALA A 10 -6.23 -13.85 -11.85
CA ALA A 10 -7.15 -14.65 -11.04
C ALA A 10 -8.01 -15.53 -11.96
N GLU A 11 -8.04 -16.84 -11.71
CA GLU A 11 -9.01 -17.74 -12.34
C GLU A 11 -10.45 -17.38 -11.89
N GLU A 12 -11.44 -17.68 -12.72
CA GLU A 12 -12.83 -17.17 -12.66
C GLU A 12 -13.57 -17.44 -11.33
N ASP A 13 -13.02 -18.23 -10.42
CA ASP A 13 -13.62 -18.60 -9.15
C ASP A 13 -13.23 -17.69 -7.96
N LEU A 14 -12.37 -16.68 -8.15
CA LEU A 14 -11.82 -15.80 -7.08
C LEU A 14 -12.49 -14.42 -6.96
N PHE A 15 -13.73 -14.27 -7.44
CA PHE A 15 -14.43 -12.98 -7.42
C PHE A 15 -15.13 -12.73 -6.07
N ASP A 16 -14.43 -11.94 -5.23
CA ASP A 16 -14.94 -10.98 -4.23
C ASP A 16 -13.81 -10.36 -3.36
N GLY A 17 -12.53 -10.64 -3.65
CA GLY A 17 -11.37 -10.10 -2.93
C GLY A 17 -10.25 -9.58 -3.83
N ILE A 18 -9.39 -8.69 -3.32
CA ILE A 18 -8.16 -8.29 -4.01
C ILE A 18 -7.13 -9.39 -3.82
N ILE A 19 -6.60 -9.92 -4.91
CA ILE A 19 -5.36 -10.68 -4.89
C ILE A 19 -4.22 -9.68 -4.86
N LEU A 20 -3.56 -9.54 -3.71
CA LEU A 20 -2.49 -8.55 -3.55
C LEU A 20 -1.16 -9.02 -4.15
N PHE A 21 -0.98 -10.33 -4.28
CA PHE A 21 0.34 -10.89 -4.29
C PHE A 21 0.44 -12.00 -5.35
N GLU A 22 1.30 -11.79 -6.33
CA GLU A 22 1.90 -12.82 -7.18
C GLU A 22 3.39 -12.50 -7.18
N SER A 23 4.11 -13.06 -6.22
CA SER A 23 5.57 -12.95 -6.21
C SER A 23 6.16 -14.15 -6.91
N LYS A 24 7.18 -13.91 -7.73
CA LYS A 24 8.07 -14.94 -8.29
C LYS A 24 9.14 -15.43 -7.29
N LEU A 25 9.10 -14.91 -6.06
CA LEU A 25 9.99 -15.22 -4.95
C LEU A 25 9.23 -15.99 -3.88
N SER A 26 9.85 -17.02 -3.31
CA SER A 26 9.35 -17.77 -2.16
C SER A 26 9.05 -16.81 -1.00
N ILE A 27 7.78 -16.66 -0.60
CA ILE A 27 7.46 -15.98 0.65
C ILE A 27 7.90 -16.88 1.81
N THR A 28 8.59 -16.31 2.79
CA THR A 28 8.81 -16.97 4.07
C THR A 28 7.61 -16.76 4.99
N GLU A 29 7.30 -17.75 5.83
CA GLU A 29 6.30 -17.65 6.91
C GLU A 29 6.47 -16.38 7.79
N ALA A 30 7.69 -15.84 7.87
CA ALA A 30 7.99 -14.60 8.59
C ALA A 30 7.41 -13.34 7.92
N ALA A 31 7.45 -13.25 6.59
CA ALA A 31 6.84 -12.12 5.87
C ALA A 31 5.30 -12.22 5.90
N LEU A 32 4.78 -13.45 5.89
CA LEU A 32 3.36 -13.74 6.14
C LEU A 32 2.92 -13.26 7.53
N GLY A 33 3.61 -13.70 8.58
CA GLY A 33 3.28 -13.32 9.96
C GLY A 33 3.39 -11.81 10.20
N GLN A 34 4.26 -11.12 9.45
CA GLN A 34 4.31 -9.67 9.42
C GLN A 34 3.03 -9.07 8.82
N VAL A 35 2.64 -9.45 7.60
CA VAL A 35 1.42 -8.93 6.95
C VAL A 35 0.19 -9.15 7.83
N GLU A 36 0.00 -10.34 8.40
CA GLU A 36 -1.12 -10.62 9.30
C GLU A 36 -1.09 -9.76 10.56
N ARG A 37 0.07 -9.65 11.22
CA ARG A 37 0.23 -8.84 12.44
C ARG A 37 -0.12 -7.37 12.23
N TYR A 38 0.20 -6.82 11.05
CA TYR A 38 -0.01 -5.41 10.76
C TYR A 38 -1.42 -5.10 10.24
N THR A 39 -2.04 -6.05 9.55
CA THR A 39 -3.38 -5.87 8.98
C THR A 39 -4.50 -6.10 10.00
N GLN A 40 -4.25 -6.87 11.06
CA GLN A 40 -5.29 -7.20 12.05
C GLN A 40 -5.61 -6.06 13.05
N ASN A 41 -4.78 -5.01 13.17
CA ASN A 41 -4.88 -4.08 14.29
C ASN A 41 -4.91 -2.58 13.97
N SER A 42 -4.76 -2.18 12.70
CA SER A 42 -4.67 -0.75 12.36
C SER A 42 -5.98 -0.12 11.89
N GLY A 43 -6.85 -0.88 11.21
CA GLY A 43 -7.99 -0.33 10.47
C GLY A 43 -7.58 0.63 9.34
N LEU A 44 -6.29 0.70 9.01
CA LEU A 44 -5.70 1.57 7.98
C LEU A 44 -5.36 0.81 6.71
N THR A 45 -5.57 -0.50 6.71
CA THR A 45 -5.15 -1.42 5.65
C THR A 45 -6.32 -2.33 5.29
N ALA A 46 -6.33 -2.86 4.07
CA ALA A 46 -7.15 -4.03 3.79
C ALA A 46 -6.65 -5.21 4.64
N SER A 47 -7.56 -6.07 5.09
CA SER A 47 -7.28 -7.21 5.94
C SER A 47 -7.24 -8.50 5.12
N PRO A 48 -6.32 -9.43 5.42
CA PRO A 48 -6.31 -10.74 4.80
C PRO A 48 -7.58 -11.50 5.15
N VAL A 49 -8.15 -12.16 4.14
CA VAL A 49 -9.33 -13.00 4.26
C VAL A 49 -9.00 -14.38 3.68
N GLY A 50 -9.18 -15.42 4.49
CA GLY A 50 -8.91 -16.79 4.08
C GLY A 50 -7.44 -17.20 4.17
N LYS A 51 -7.12 -18.32 3.50
CA LYS A 51 -5.77 -18.91 3.50
C LYS A 51 -4.92 -18.30 2.39
N ILE A 52 -3.60 -18.33 2.59
CA ILE A 52 -2.62 -18.06 1.53
C ILE A 52 -2.88 -19.01 0.38
N ILE A 53 -2.86 -18.47 -0.83
CA ILE A 53 -2.96 -19.27 -2.04
C ILE A 53 -1.54 -19.43 -2.57
N GLU A 54 -1.01 -20.64 -2.55
CA GLU A 54 0.26 -20.95 -3.22
C GLU A 54 0.04 -20.98 -4.74
N THR A 55 0.97 -20.39 -5.49
CA THR A 55 0.98 -20.44 -6.95
C THR A 55 2.27 -21.11 -7.42
N PRO A 56 2.34 -21.65 -8.66
CA PRO A 56 3.59 -22.21 -9.17
C PRO A 56 4.78 -21.24 -9.15
N GLU A 57 4.47 -19.94 -9.14
CA GLU A 57 5.46 -18.86 -9.17
C GLU A 57 5.72 -18.27 -7.77
N GLY A 58 4.84 -18.49 -6.80
CA GLY A 58 5.04 -18.13 -5.39
C GLY A 58 3.80 -18.30 -4.54
N ALA A 59 3.25 -17.21 -4.00
CA ALA A 59 2.05 -17.26 -3.17
C ALA A 59 1.19 -16.02 -3.43
N ALA A 60 0.04 -15.93 -2.77
CA ALA A 60 -0.95 -14.86 -2.88
C ALA A 60 -1.78 -14.69 -1.60
N PHE A 61 -2.15 -13.43 -1.28
CA PHE A 61 -3.13 -13.11 -0.23
C PHE A 61 -4.40 -12.56 -0.85
N LEU A 62 -5.53 -13.09 -0.40
CA LEU A 62 -6.82 -12.47 -0.63
C LEU A 62 -7.05 -11.42 0.47
N LEU A 63 -7.36 -10.19 0.08
CA LEU A 63 -7.63 -9.08 1.00
C LEU A 63 -9.06 -8.56 0.84
N SER A 64 -9.61 -8.09 1.95
CA SER A 64 -10.89 -7.39 2.03
C SER A 64 -10.75 -6.11 2.87
N PRO A 65 -11.40 -5.00 2.48
CA PRO A 65 -12.24 -4.84 1.29
C PRO A 65 -11.44 -4.76 -0.01
N VAL A 66 -12.09 -5.01 -1.15
CA VAL A 66 -11.51 -4.78 -2.47
C VAL A 66 -11.35 -3.28 -2.74
N GLY A 67 -12.37 -2.50 -2.41
CA GLY A 67 -12.39 -1.07 -2.73
C GLY A 67 -12.18 -0.77 -4.21
N LYS A 68 -11.81 0.47 -4.52
CA LYS A 68 -11.47 0.97 -5.85
C LYS A 68 -10.08 1.58 -5.84
N PRO A 69 -9.28 1.49 -6.91
CA PRO A 69 -8.02 2.21 -6.99
C PRO A 69 -8.23 3.70 -6.76
N LEU A 70 -7.41 4.32 -5.90
CA LEU A 70 -7.50 5.76 -5.66
C LEU A 70 -6.97 6.53 -6.89
N PRO A 71 -7.77 7.43 -7.49
CA PRO A 71 -7.27 8.31 -8.54
C PRO A 71 -6.13 9.20 -8.03
N ARG A 72 -5.25 9.64 -8.94
CA ARG A 72 -4.21 10.59 -8.57
C ARG A 72 -4.86 11.86 -7.96
N PRO A 73 -4.42 12.32 -6.78
CA PRO A 73 -4.97 13.52 -6.18
C PRO A 73 -4.66 14.74 -7.05
N THR A 74 -5.65 15.61 -7.20
CA THR A 74 -5.56 16.85 -7.98
C THR A 74 -5.78 18.10 -7.13
N THR A 75 -6.26 17.91 -5.89
CA THR A 75 -6.58 18.99 -4.96
C THR A 75 -5.77 18.88 -3.67
N ARG A 76 -5.55 20.03 -3.01
CA ARG A 76 -4.86 20.07 -1.70
C ARG A 76 -5.53 19.20 -0.63
N PRO A 77 -6.87 19.17 -0.49
CA PRO A 77 -7.53 18.28 0.47
C PRO A 77 -7.24 16.79 0.24
N GLU A 78 -7.22 16.33 -1.01
CA GLU A 78 -6.91 14.92 -1.34
C GLU A 78 -5.47 14.57 -0.96
N VAL A 79 -4.52 15.47 -1.27
CA VAL A 79 -3.11 15.32 -0.86
C VAL A 79 -3.00 15.25 0.66
N LEU A 80 -3.68 16.14 1.38
CA LEU A 80 -3.68 16.13 2.85
C LEU A 80 -4.25 14.84 3.42
N SER A 81 -5.29 14.26 2.80
CA SER A 81 -5.87 12.99 3.24
C SER A 81 -4.89 11.83 3.11
N LEU A 82 -4.07 11.79 2.06
CA LEU A 82 -3.01 10.78 1.90
C LEU A 82 -1.92 10.90 2.97
N PHE A 83 -1.45 12.12 3.26
CA PHE A 83 -0.47 12.33 4.32
C PHE A 83 -1.05 12.06 5.72
N LYS A 84 -2.35 12.30 5.94
CA LYS A 84 -3.03 11.88 7.17
C LYS A 84 -3.02 10.36 7.32
N LEU A 85 -3.31 9.62 6.24
CA LEU A 85 -3.29 8.16 6.25
C LEU A 85 -1.88 7.60 6.54
N SER A 86 -0.84 8.15 5.89
CA SER A 86 0.57 7.81 6.19
C SER A 86 0.93 8.12 7.65
N ARG A 87 0.53 9.30 8.16
CA ARG A 87 0.76 9.68 9.56
C ARG A 87 0.07 8.76 10.55
N GLN A 88 -1.12 8.24 10.24
CA GLN A 88 -1.81 7.26 11.10
C GLN A 88 -1.01 5.96 11.19
N LEU A 89 -0.42 5.50 10.08
CA LEU A 89 0.48 4.33 10.09
C LEU A 89 1.72 4.60 10.95
N HIS A 90 2.33 5.79 10.81
CA HIS A 90 3.49 6.21 11.61
C HIS A 90 3.20 6.32 13.11
N LYS A 91 1.97 6.69 13.50
CA LYS A 91 1.53 6.72 14.91
C LYS A 91 1.41 5.34 15.52
N ASN A 92 1.14 4.32 14.70
CA ASN A 92 1.13 2.92 15.12
C ASN A 92 2.55 2.31 15.12
N GLY A 93 3.59 3.12 14.95
CA GLY A 93 4.98 2.66 14.97
C GLY A 93 5.42 1.95 13.69
N LEU A 94 4.70 2.14 12.58
CA LEU A 94 4.97 1.47 11.30
C LEU A 94 5.26 2.46 10.18
N VAL A 95 6.11 2.05 9.25
CA VAL A 95 6.25 2.65 7.92
C VAL A 95 5.78 1.65 6.88
N HIS A 96 5.25 2.13 5.76
CA HIS A 96 4.77 1.29 4.66
C HIS A 96 5.91 0.72 3.82
N GLY A 97 6.99 1.50 3.62
CA GLY A 97 8.15 1.14 2.79
C GLY A 97 7.95 1.28 1.28
N ASP A 98 6.71 1.45 0.81
CA ASP A 98 6.38 1.82 -0.57
C ASP A 98 5.01 2.56 -0.69
N PRO A 99 4.81 3.67 0.04
CA PRO A 99 3.52 4.36 0.13
C PRO A 99 3.23 5.18 -1.14
N ARG A 100 2.91 4.50 -2.25
CA ARG A 100 2.54 5.13 -3.52
C ARG A 100 1.02 5.26 -3.63
N VAL A 101 0.52 6.22 -4.41
CA VAL A 101 -0.92 6.38 -4.68
C VAL A 101 -1.56 5.09 -5.22
N PRO A 102 -0.92 4.31 -6.13
CA PRO A 102 -1.44 3.00 -6.55
C PRO A 102 -1.57 1.96 -5.42
N ASN A 103 -0.87 2.15 -4.30
CA ASN A 103 -0.95 1.29 -3.13
C ASN A 103 -2.03 1.76 -2.13
N VAL A 104 -2.98 2.58 -2.60
CA VAL A 104 -4.16 3.02 -1.83
C VAL A 104 -5.43 2.63 -2.56
N ILE A 105 -6.37 2.05 -1.81
CA ILE A 105 -7.73 1.80 -2.26
C ILE A 105 -8.73 2.70 -1.52
N LEU A 106 -9.83 3.01 -2.19
CA LEU A 106 -11.01 3.68 -1.64
C LEU A 106 -12.10 2.64 -1.40
N ASP A 107 -12.47 2.45 -0.14
CA ASP A 107 -13.62 1.64 0.28
C ASP A 107 -14.70 2.57 0.86
N GLY A 108 -15.75 2.84 0.08
CA GLY A 108 -16.70 3.91 0.39
C GLY A 108 -16.00 5.27 0.46
N GLU A 109 -15.96 5.88 1.65
CA GLU A 109 -15.24 7.14 1.92
C GLU A 109 -13.86 6.91 2.59
N LYS A 110 -13.51 5.65 2.85
CA LYS A 110 -12.32 5.29 3.61
C LYS A 110 -11.15 4.98 2.69
N LEU A 111 -9.99 5.55 3.02
CA LEU A 111 -8.73 5.20 2.37
C LEU A 111 -8.04 4.09 3.14
N LEU A 112 -7.53 3.09 2.42
CA LEU A 112 -6.81 1.95 2.99
C LEU A 112 -5.52 1.70 2.22
N TRP A 113 -4.44 1.44 2.95
CA TRP A 113 -3.19 0.95 2.40
C TRP A 113 -3.31 -0.51 1.99
N ILE A 114 -2.66 -0.84 0.88
CA ILE A 114 -2.44 -2.19 0.37
C ILE A 114 -0.94 -2.36 0.08
N ASP A 115 -0.48 -3.55 -0.33
CA ASP A 115 0.94 -3.79 -0.64
C ASP A 115 1.92 -3.52 0.54
N LEU A 116 1.65 -4.15 1.69
CA LEU A 116 2.45 -4.00 2.92
C LEU A 116 3.72 -4.87 2.94
N VAL A 117 4.23 -5.31 1.80
CA VAL A 117 5.37 -6.25 1.73
C VAL A 117 6.64 -5.67 2.33
N LYS A 118 6.81 -4.34 2.27
CA LYS A 118 7.98 -3.62 2.78
C LYS A 118 7.69 -2.87 4.08
N VAL A 119 6.62 -3.23 4.78
CA VAL A 119 6.29 -2.62 6.06
C VAL A 119 7.40 -2.90 7.07
N MET A 120 7.78 -1.89 7.84
CA MET A 120 8.86 -1.98 8.82
C MET A 120 8.49 -1.20 10.08
N GLU A 121 9.20 -1.47 11.18
CA GLU A 121 9.14 -0.61 12.37
C GLU A 121 9.62 0.81 12.03
N ALA A 122 8.87 1.81 12.50
CA ALA A 122 9.10 3.17 12.12
C ALA A 122 10.27 3.79 12.89
N SER A 123 11.27 4.27 12.14
CA SER A 123 12.28 5.21 12.63
C SER A 123 12.05 6.60 12.02
N PRO A 124 12.61 7.68 12.59
CA PRO A 124 12.51 9.02 11.99
C PRO A 124 12.94 9.05 10.51
N THR A 125 14.06 8.40 10.18
CA THR A 125 14.58 8.31 8.81
C THR A 125 13.62 7.58 7.87
N LEU A 126 13.05 6.45 8.31
CA LEU A 126 12.13 5.69 7.48
C LEU A 126 10.81 6.44 7.23
N LYS A 127 10.32 7.22 8.21
CA LYS A 127 9.15 8.08 8.04
C LYS A 127 9.37 9.18 6.99
N GLN A 128 10.57 9.78 6.98
CA GLN A 128 10.95 10.77 5.95
C GLN A 128 11.02 10.13 4.56
N ILE A 129 11.57 8.90 4.46
CA ILE A 129 11.62 8.14 3.20
C ILE A 129 10.21 7.87 2.68
N ASP A 130 9.30 7.38 3.52
CA ASP A 130 7.89 7.14 3.18
C ASP A 130 7.22 8.41 2.64
N ALA A 131 7.35 9.52 3.35
CA ALA A 131 6.82 10.81 2.92
C ALA A 131 7.41 11.28 1.57
N GLY A 132 8.70 11.02 1.34
CA GLY A 132 9.37 11.30 0.07
C GLY A 132 8.83 10.45 -1.09
N ILE A 133 8.64 9.14 -0.88
CA ILE A 133 8.05 8.22 -1.88
C ILE A 133 6.63 8.66 -2.23
N LEU A 134 5.80 8.95 -1.22
CA LEU A 134 4.42 9.41 -1.41
C LEU A 134 4.36 10.73 -2.18
N THR A 135 5.21 11.70 -1.82
CA THR A 135 5.32 12.99 -2.52
C THR A 135 5.61 12.77 -4.01
N ARG A 136 6.57 11.91 -4.33
CA ARG A 136 6.95 11.61 -5.72
C ARG A 136 5.84 10.91 -6.47
N SER A 137 5.16 9.97 -5.82
CA SER A 137 4.01 9.29 -6.40
C SER A 137 2.87 10.26 -6.73
N ILE A 138 2.62 11.24 -5.87
CA ILE A 138 1.60 12.29 -6.09
C ILE A 138 2.00 13.19 -7.27
N LEU A 139 3.28 13.56 -7.35
CA LEU A 139 3.80 14.41 -8.43
C LEU A 139 4.00 13.65 -9.75
N SER A 140 3.97 12.32 -9.74
CA SER A 140 4.35 11.43 -10.85
C SER A 140 5.76 11.70 -11.36
N VAL A 141 6.71 11.84 -10.44
CA VAL A 141 8.13 11.97 -10.74
C VAL A 141 8.89 10.72 -10.30
N SER A 142 9.98 10.41 -11.00
CA SER A 142 10.81 9.25 -10.67
C SER A 142 11.42 9.35 -9.26
N LEU A 143 11.70 8.20 -8.64
CA LEU A 143 12.50 8.10 -7.41
C LEU A 143 13.93 8.62 -7.59
N THR A 144 14.44 8.62 -8.83
CA THR A 144 15.79 9.10 -9.18
C THR A 144 15.88 10.62 -9.40
N THR A 145 14.74 11.31 -9.52
CA THR A 145 14.72 12.78 -9.68
C THR A 145 15.07 13.43 -8.34
N MET A 146 15.97 14.42 -8.26
CA MET A 146 16.14 15.17 -7.01
C MET A 146 14.87 15.99 -6.74
N LEU A 147 14.25 15.86 -5.55
CA LEU A 147 13.20 16.80 -5.14
C LEU A 147 13.85 18.13 -4.79
N ASP A 148 13.12 19.24 -5.01
CA ASP A 148 13.59 20.57 -4.66
C ASP A 148 13.99 20.63 -3.16
N PRO A 149 15.14 21.25 -2.81
CA PRO A 149 15.59 21.36 -1.42
C PRO A 149 14.57 21.98 -0.46
N VAL A 150 13.68 22.85 -0.94
CA VAL A 150 12.58 23.45 -0.17
C VAL A 150 11.53 22.41 0.20
N LEU A 151 11.21 21.48 -0.70
CA LEU A 151 10.29 20.37 -0.43
C LEU A 151 10.88 19.39 0.60
N MET A 152 12.19 19.11 0.53
CA MET A 152 12.85 18.25 1.51
C MET A 152 12.81 18.82 2.93
N LYS A 153 12.94 20.13 3.10
CA LYS A 153 12.81 20.81 4.41
C LYS A 153 11.39 20.81 4.98
N SER A 154 10.39 20.44 4.18
CA SER A 154 8.97 20.45 4.57
C SER A 154 8.49 19.10 5.13
N ILE A 155 9.34 18.08 5.10
CA ILE A 155 9.03 16.68 5.46
C ILE A 155 9.48 16.34 6.91
N ASP A 156 10.16 17.28 7.59
CA ASP A 156 10.49 17.22 9.03
C ASP A 156 9.31 17.61 9.94
#